data_AF-A0A1V5FU77-F1
#
_entry.id   AF-A0A1V5FU77-F1
#
_cell.length_a   1.000
_cell.length_b   1.000
_cell.length_c   1.000
_cell.angle_alpha   90.00
_cell.angle_beta   90.00
_cell.angle_gamma   90.00
#
_symmetry.space_group_name_H-M   'P 1'
#
loop_
_entity.id
_entity.type
_entity.pdbx_description
1 polymer ?
#
loop_
_entity_poly.entity_id
_entity_poly.type
_entity_poly.pdbx_seq_one_letter_code
_entity_poly.pdbx_strand_id
1 'polypeptide(L)' 'MLIALDRQERGQGERSAAQEVSAELGLPVIAVAGLNDLLAYTGESSAMQTHQSALLAYQARFGVAV' A
#
# COMPACT_ATOMS: atom_id res chain seq x y z
N MET A 1 8.33 -8.07 -11.46
CA MET A 1 8.79 -6.65 -11.41
C MET A 1 9.01 -6.26 -9.96
N LEU A 2 10.13 -5.62 -9.62
CA LEU A 2 10.41 -5.17 -8.25
C LEU A 2 10.11 -3.67 -8.12
N ILE A 3 9.39 -3.29 -7.07
CA ILE A 3 9.10 -1.89 -6.72
C ILE A 3 9.49 -1.61 -5.27
N ALA A 4 9.79 -0.34 -4.96
CA ALA A 4 10.19 0.03 -3.61
C ALA A 4 9.02 -0.01 -2.61
N LEU A 5 7.86 0.52 -3.00
CA LEU A 5 6.69 0.63 -2.14
C LEU A 5 5.42 0.30 -2.92
N ASP A 6 4.65 -0.64 -2.40
CA ASP A 6 3.25 -0.83 -2.80
C ASP A 6 2.34 0.00 -1.90
N ARG A 7 1.74 1.04 -2.48
CA ARG A 7 0.81 1.94 -1.77
C ARG A 7 -0.52 1.27 -1.44
N GLN A 8 -0.82 0.12 -2.05
CA GLN A 8 -2.06 -0.65 -1.83
C GLN A 8 -3.34 0.19 -1.97
N GLU A 9 -3.29 1.19 -2.85
CA GLU A 9 -4.40 2.11 -3.11
C GLU A 9 -5.11 1.74 -4.42
N ARG A 10 -6.42 1.96 -4.47
CA ARG A 10 -7.21 1.86 -5.68
C ARG A 10 -6.69 2.84 -6.73
N GLY A 11 -6.52 2.36 -7.96
CA GLY A 11 -6.25 3.18 -9.13
C GLY A 11 -7.52 3.88 -9.61
N GLN A 12 -7.78 3.85 -10.91
CA GLN A 12 -9.03 4.40 -11.47
C GLN A 12 -10.24 3.47 -11.29
N GLY A 13 -10.01 2.22 -10.89
CA GLY A 13 -11.03 1.22 -10.58
C GLY A 13 -10.83 0.60 -9.20
N GLU A 14 -11.32 -0.63 -9.02
CA GLU A 14 -11.24 -1.34 -7.73
C GLU A 14 -9.85 -1.94 -7.43
N ARG A 15 -8.96 -1.99 -8.42
CA ARG A 15 -7.62 -2.59 -8.31
C ARG A 15 -6.55 -1.55 -8.06
N SER A 16 -5.45 -1.95 -7.45
CA SER A 16 -4.25 -1.11 -7.36
C SER A 16 -3.48 -1.13 -8.68
N ALA A 17 -2.66 -0.11 -8.90
CA ALA A 17 -1.76 -0.07 -10.05
C ALA A 17 -0.85 -1.31 -10.13
N ALA A 18 -0.39 -1.83 -8.98
CA ALA A 18 0.41 -3.05 -8.94
C ALA A 18 -0.39 -4.30 -9.38
N GLN A 19 -1.67 -4.40 -8.97
CA GLN A 19 -2.57 -5.48 -9.39
C GLN A 19 -2.91 -5.38 -10.89
N GLU A 20 -3.15 -4.19 -11.41
CA GLU A 20 -3.40 -3.94 -12.84
C GLU A 20 -2.20 -4.37 -13.68
N VAL A 21 -1.00 -3.88 -13.36
CA VAL A 21 0.23 -4.25 -14.08
C VAL A 21 0.52 -5.75 -13.99
N SER A 22 0.29 -6.37 -12.83
CA SER A 22 0.50 -7.81 -12.69
C SER A 22 -0.45 -8.62 -13.59
N ALA A 23 -1.72 -8.19 -13.67
CA ALA A 23 -2.72 -8.84 -14.52
C ALA A 23 -2.45 -8.62 -16.02
N GLU A 24 -2.04 -7.42 -16.42
CA GLU A 24 -1.76 -7.08 -17.82
C GLU A 24 -0.52 -7.78 -18.36
N LEU A 25 0.55 -7.85 -17.56
CA LEU A 25 1.83 -8.42 -18.00
C LEU A 25 1.97 -9.91 -17.69
N GLY A 26 1.06 -10.50 -16.89
CA GLY A 26 1.14 -11.90 -16.45
C GLY A 26 2.37 -12.19 -15.57
N LEU A 27 2.94 -11.16 -14.96
CA LEU A 27 4.14 -11.25 -14.12
C LEU A 27 3.83 -10.73 -12.72
N PRO A 28 4.37 -11.33 -11.65
CA PRO A 28 4.17 -10.83 -10.30
C PRO A 28 4.87 -9.47 -10.10
N VAL A 29 4.17 -8.56 -9.42
CA VAL A 29 4.77 -7.34 -8.87
C VAL A 29 5.14 -7.63 -7.41
N ILE A 30 6.42 -7.45 -7.08
CA ILE A 30 6.97 -7.68 -5.75
C ILE A 30 7.40 -6.33 -5.20
N ALA A 31 6.97 -6.00 -3.99
CA ALA A 31 7.33 -4.77 -3.31
C ALA A 31 8.29 -5.03 -2.16
N VAL A 32 9.23 -4.12 -1.95
CA VAL A 32 10.11 -4.16 -0.77
C VAL A 32 9.32 -3.90 0.51
N ALA A 33 8.32 -3.02 0.45
CA ALA A 33 7.37 -2.77 1.53
C ALA A 33 5.98 -2.42 0.96
N GLY A 34 4.93 -2.64 1.74
CA GLY A 34 3.57 -2.19 1.47
C GLY A 34 3.06 -1.16 2.49
N LEU A 35 1.87 -0.60 2.24
CA LEU A 35 1.20 0.30 3.18
C LEU A 35 0.96 -0.34 4.55
N ASN A 36 0.64 -1.64 4.59
CA ASN A 36 0.50 -2.38 5.85
C ASN A 36 1.81 -2.40 6.67
N ASP A 37 2.96 -2.53 6.00
CA ASP A 37 4.26 -2.49 6.68
C ASP A 37 4.55 -1.09 7.25
N LEU A 38 4.15 -0.03 6.53
CA LEU A 38 4.24 1.34 7.05
C LEU A 38 3.32 1.56 8.25
N LEU A 39 2.11 0.99 8.24
CA LEU A 39 1.18 1.07 9.37
C LEU A 39 1.70 0.33 10.61
N ALA A 40 2.31 -0.85 10.42
CA ALA A 40 2.98 -1.57 11.49
C ALA A 40 4.16 -0.74 12.06
N TYR A 41 5.02 -0.23 11.18
CA TYR A 41 6.18 0.57 11.59
C TYR A 41 5.81 1.85 12.36
N THR A 42 4.77 2.55 11.90
CA THR A 42 4.28 3.76 12.60
C THR A 42 3.60 3.47 13.93
N GLY A 43 3.09 2.25 14.13
CA GLY A 43 2.57 1.79 15.43
C GLY A 43 3.66 1.49 16.46
N GLU A 44 4.82 1.02 16.00
CA GLU A 44 5.95 0.65 16.87
C GLU A 44 6.90 1.82 17.17
N SER A 45 6.95 2.84 16.31
CA SER A 45 7.84 3.99 16.44
C SER A 45 7.15 5.19 17.08
N SER A 46 7.53 5.52 18.32
CA SER A 46 7.00 6.69 19.05
C SER A 46 7.20 8.01 18.31
N ALA A 47 8.30 8.14 17.55
CA ALA A 47 8.57 9.33 16.74
C ALA A 47 7.59 9.47 15.55
N MET A 48 7.07 8.35 15.04
CA MET A 48 6.22 8.31 13.85
C MET A 48 4.74 8.11 14.15
N GLN A 49 4.39 7.87 15.42
CA GLN A 49 3.03 7.63 15.88
C GLN A 49 2.06 8.76 15.51
N THR A 50 2.55 10.01 15.43
CA THR A 50 1.79 11.17 14.96
C THR A 50 1.23 11.00 13.53
N HIS A 51 1.88 10.19 12.68
CA HIS A 51 1.45 9.95 11.30
C HIS A 51 0.52 8.75 11.15
N GLN A 52 0.41 7.89 12.17
CA GLN A 52 -0.34 6.65 12.09
C GLN A 52 -1.83 6.88 11.80
N SER A 53 -2.44 7.86 12.47
CA SER A 53 -3.85 8.21 12.27
C SER A 53 -4.14 8.71 10.85
N ALA A 54 -3.23 9.50 10.28
CA ALA A 54 -3.34 9.98 8.90
C ALA A 54 -3.22 8.83 7.89
N LEU A 55 -2.32 7.88 8.12
CA LEU A 55 -2.17 6.69 7.27
C LEU A 55 -3.38 5.75 7.36
N LEU A 56 -3.96 5.56 8.55
CA LEU A 56 -5.19 4.77 8.71
C LEU A 56 -6.37 5.41 7.99
N ALA A 57 -6.55 6.73 8.12
CA ALA A 57 -7.59 7.46 7.39
C ALA A 57 -7.38 7.38 5.87
N TYR A 58 -6.12 7.44 5.43
CA TYR A 58 -5.76 7.26 4.03
C TYR A 58 -6.12 5.86 3.52
N GLN A 59 -5.73 4.82 4.25
CA GLN A 59 -6.05 3.43 3.91
C GLN A 59 -7.56 3.20 3.86
N ALA A 60 -8.32 3.71 4.84
CA ALA A 60 -9.77 3.58 4.85
C ALA A 60 -10.42 4.23 3.62
N ARG A 61 -9.88 5.36 3.16
CA ARG A 61 -10.43 6.10 2.01
C ARG A 61 -10.04 5.49 0.67
N PHE A 62 -8.78 5.08 0.51
CA PHE A 62 -8.21 4.73 -0.80
C PHE A 62 -7.72 3.30 -0.92
N GLY A 63 -7.56 2.58 0.19
CA GLY A 63 -7.01 1.22 0.21
C GLY A 63 -7.86 0.24 -0.60
N VAL A 64 -7.23 -0.63 -1.37
CA VAL A 64 -7.95 -1.73 -2.05
C VAL A 64 -8.55 -2.69 -1.04
N ALA A 65 -9.69 -3.31 -1.38
CA ALA A 65 -10.20 -4.44 -0.60
C ALA A 65 -9.23 -5.62 -0.80
N VAL A 66 -8.76 -6.18 0.32
CA VAL A 66 -7.83 -7.32 0.34
C VAL A 66 -8.54 -8.60 -0.06
#